data_AF-B6GCP2-F1
#
_entry.id   AF-B6GCP2-F1
#
_cell.length_a   1.000
_cell.length_b   1.000
_cell.length_c   1.000
_cell.angle_alpha   90.00
_cell.angle_beta   90.00
_cell.angle_gamma   90.00
#
_symmetry.space_group_name_H-M   'P 1'
#
loop_
_entity.id
_entity.type
_entity.pdbx_description
1 polymer ?
#
loop_
_entity_poly.entity_id
_entity_poly.type
_entity_poly.pdbx_seq_one_letter_code
_entity_poly.pdbx_strand_id
1 'polypeptide(L)'
;MLVEQLRWSIGLDGPLDFLVLGDGAFRRSASVRPHGCTQDLPSGSLIPIACHASDAELLVCSPELAFLQICQIVDTTEAIYFGMCACSDFRFDPFAQGGVVYRAEGSHSIASLRSMEAFLDSAKGIRGVKRARSALVHVCEHARSPKECALGMLFCLPSRLGGFDLGQLSFNEGVRVFDGRDRWGRSKCITRYPDIVIRSKTCKGERRMVFVDYDPVSTHAGDEKALLDSRRRNDIATIRDASHFSITSDDAGSFDYLEMFADRIRRMLGRRARPLLRGSKDSASNREVLRSAREQRHLLWSQFVVKSFDLVIYDMR
;
A
#
# COMPACT_ATOMS: atom_id res chain seq x y z
N MET A 1 -2.91 28.73 28.52
CA MET A 1 -1.55 28.43 29.02
C MET A 1 -1.15 26.99 28.71
N LEU A 2 -1.80 25.95 29.28
CA LEU A 2 -1.43 24.53 28.99
C LEU A 2 -1.48 24.17 27.49
N VAL A 3 -2.54 24.54 26.77
CA VAL A 3 -2.67 24.25 25.33
C VAL A 3 -1.56 24.91 24.50
N GLU A 4 -1.14 26.11 24.87
CA GLU A 4 -0.04 26.80 24.17
C GLU A 4 1.32 26.21 24.52
N GLN A 5 1.53 25.82 25.79
CA GLN A 5 2.72 25.10 26.21
C GLN A 5 2.83 23.76 25.47
N LEU A 6 1.74 22.99 25.41
CA LEU A 6 1.70 21.72 24.68
C LEU A 6 1.97 21.93 23.19
N ARG A 7 1.33 22.92 22.54
CA ARG A 7 1.60 23.28 21.13
C ARG A 7 3.09 23.54 20.88
N TRP A 8 3.72 24.35 21.73
CA TRP A 8 5.14 24.64 21.64
C TRP A 8 5.99 23.39 21.84
N SER A 9 5.64 22.55 22.82
CA SER A 9 6.37 21.31 23.12
C SER A 9 6.27 20.25 22.03
N ILE A 10 5.13 20.17 21.32
CA ILE A 10 4.88 19.15 20.28
C ILE A 10 5.10 19.65 18.85
N GLY A 11 5.30 20.97 18.67
CA GLY A 11 5.53 21.58 17.36
C GLY A 11 4.35 21.46 16.39
N LEU A 12 3.11 21.46 16.91
CA LEU A 12 1.89 21.39 16.09
C LEU A 12 1.19 22.75 16.01
N ASP A 13 0.85 23.15 14.78
CA ASP A 13 0.00 24.30 14.49
C ASP A 13 -1.48 23.92 14.48
N GLY A 14 -2.34 24.84 14.91
CA GLY A 14 -3.80 24.66 14.89
C GLY A 14 -4.41 24.07 16.17
N PRO A 15 -5.71 23.72 16.16
CA PRO A 15 -6.39 23.18 17.32
C PRO A 15 -5.84 21.80 17.70
N LEU A 16 -5.66 21.56 19.01
CA LEU A 16 -5.22 20.27 19.51
C LEU A 16 -6.40 19.33 19.66
N ASP A 17 -6.26 18.10 19.16
CA ASP A 17 -7.23 17.02 19.33
C ASP A 17 -6.99 16.32 20.68
N PHE A 18 -8.02 16.26 21.53
CA PHE A 18 -7.97 15.61 22.85
C PHE A 18 -8.90 14.41 22.87
N LEU A 19 -8.38 13.25 23.28
CA LEU A 19 -9.19 12.07 23.54
C LEU A 19 -9.74 12.12 24.97
N VAL A 20 -11.06 12.06 25.12
CA VAL A 20 -11.72 12.02 26.42
C VAL A 20 -12.27 10.61 26.62
N LEU A 21 -11.69 9.87 27.56
CA LEU A 21 -12.14 8.53 27.91
C LEU A 21 -13.39 8.59 28.81
N GLY A 22 -14.39 7.76 28.52
CA GLY A 22 -15.62 7.68 29.31
C GLY A 22 -16.62 8.81 29.03
N ASP A 23 -17.35 9.21 30.06
CA ASP A 23 -18.43 10.22 30.03
C ASP A 23 -17.98 11.61 30.53
N GLY A 24 -16.66 11.83 30.60
CA GLY A 24 -16.08 13.09 31.07
C GLY A 24 -16.60 14.31 30.31
N ALA A 25 -16.92 15.37 31.05
CA ALA A 25 -17.35 16.64 30.45
C ALA A 25 -16.18 17.30 29.70
N PHE A 26 -16.44 17.78 28.48
CA PHE A 26 -15.46 18.49 27.68
C PHE A 26 -16.04 19.75 27.02
N ARG A 27 -15.17 20.75 26.82
CA ARG A 27 -15.53 22.02 26.19
C ARG A 27 -14.78 22.19 24.88
N ARG A 28 -15.53 22.37 23.79
CA ARG A 28 -14.98 22.75 22.48
C ARG A 28 -14.51 24.21 22.52
N SER A 29 -13.38 24.48 21.88
CA SER A 29 -12.88 25.85 21.68
C SER A 29 -12.12 25.97 20.35
N ALA A 30 -11.73 27.18 19.96
CA ALA A 30 -10.91 27.41 18.77
C ALA A 30 -9.55 26.68 18.83
N SER A 31 -9.07 26.34 20.03
CA SER A 31 -7.78 25.68 20.24
C SER A 31 -7.88 24.21 20.66
N VAL A 32 -9.09 23.70 20.90
CA VAL A 32 -9.31 22.35 21.47
C VAL A 32 -10.46 21.64 20.76
N ARG A 33 -10.16 20.47 20.19
CA ARG A 33 -11.10 19.54 19.58
C ARG A 33 -11.20 18.25 20.41
N PRO A 34 -12.19 18.14 21.31
CA PRO A 34 -12.39 16.95 22.11
C PRO A 34 -13.10 15.84 21.30
N HIS A 35 -12.61 14.61 21.45
CA HIS A 35 -13.16 13.38 20.90
C HIS A 35 -13.52 12.45 22.04
N GLY A 36 -14.81 12.16 22.20
CA GLY A 36 -15.28 11.21 23.19
C GLY A 36 -14.98 9.77 22.78
N CYS A 37 -14.40 9.00 23.69
CA CYS A 37 -14.16 7.58 23.56
C CYS A 37 -14.84 6.86 24.73
N THR A 38 -16.09 6.45 24.50
CA THR A 38 -16.92 5.77 25.49
C THR A 38 -16.70 4.27 25.54
N GLN A 39 -15.80 3.76 24.70
CA GLN A 39 -15.48 2.34 24.59
C GLN A 39 -14.06 2.12 25.07
N ASP A 40 -13.86 1.05 25.82
CA ASP A 40 -12.52 0.69 26.27
C ASP A 40 -11.62 0.40 25.07
N LEU A 41 -10.48 1.09 25.03
CA LEU A 41 -9.45 0.85 24.04
C LEU A 41 -8.64 -0.38 24.45
N PRO A 42 -8.25 -1.24 23.49
CA PRO A 42 -7.32 -2.34 23.76
C PRO A 42 -6.03 -1.85 24.42
N SER A 43 -5.42 -2.67 25.27
CA SER A 43 -4.11 -2.37 25.85
C SER A 43 -3.06 -2.14 24.75
N GLY A 44 -2.19 -1.15 24.92
CA GLY A 44 -1.22 -0.75 23.89
C GLY A 44 -1.75 0.16 22.80
N SER A 45 -3.05 0.53 22.84
CA SER A 45 -3.65 1.48 21.89
C SER A 45 -2.97 2.85 21.87
N LEU A 46 -2.46 3.28 23.03
CA LEU A 46 -1.79 4.56 23.23
C LEU A 46 -0.37 4.29 23.77
N ILE A 47 0.62 4.91 23.15
CA ILE A 47 2.04 4.74 23.46
C ILE A 47 2.55 6.05 24.04
N PRO A 48 3.14 6.05 25.26
CA PRO A 48 3.70 7.26 25.84
C PRO A 48 4.94 7.74 25.08
N ILE A 49 5.02 9.04 24.89
CA ILE A 49 6.19 9.72 24.32
C ILE A 49 6.71 10.76 25.31
N ALA A 50 8.03 10.95 25.32
CA ALA A 50 8.68 11.85 26.26
C ALA A 50 8.14 13.28 26.08
N CYS A 51 7.64 13.86 27.17
CA CYS A 51 7.21 15.25 27.24
C CYS A 51 7.84 15.90 28.46
N HIS A 52 8.31 17.14 28.31
CA HIS A 52 8.92 17.91 29.40
C HIS A 52 7.90 18.70 30.23
N ALA A 53 6.60 18.54 29.98
CA ALA A 53 5.54 19.18 30.76
C ALA A 53 5.31 18.39 32.07
N SER A 54 5.41 19.06 33.22
CA SER A 54 5.30 18.44 34.54
C SER A 54 3.92 17.85 34.85
N ASP A 55 2.86 18.37 34.21
CA ASP A 55 1.47 18.03 34.53
C ASP A 55 0.73 17.35 33.36
N ALA A 56 1.45 16.88 32.35
CA ALA A 56 0.85 16.25 31.17
C ALA A 56 1.70 15.11 30.61
N GLU A 57 1.08 13.93 30.45
CA GLU A 57 1.64 12.86 29.63
C GLU A 57 1.19 13.05 28.18
N LEU A 58 2.14 12.89 27.26
CA LEU A 58 1.87 12.90 25.84
C LEU A 58 1.83 11.45 25.34
N LEU A 59 0.76 11.11 24.64
CA LEU A 59 0.52 9.78 24.09
C LEU A 59 0.37 9.88 22.57
N VAL A 60 0.87 8.88 21.85
CA VAL A 60 0.60 8.70 20.42
C VAL A 60 -0.21 7.44 20.20
N CYS A 61 -1.12 7.45 19.23
CA CYS A 61 -1.85 6.26 18.83
C CYS A 61 -0.87 5.19 18.31
N SER A 62 -1.06 3.94 18.73
CA SER A 62 -0.44 2.80 18.06
C SER A 62 -0.81 2.79 16.57
N PRO A 63 0.06 2.28 15.69
CA PRO A 63 -0.22 2.16 14.26
C PRO A 63 -1.53 1.42 13.96
N GLU A 64 -1.89 0.43 14.78
CA GLU A 64 -3.14 -0.31 14.67
C GLU A 64 -4.37 0.52 15.03
N LEU A 65 -4.32 1.29 16.13
CA LEU A 65 -5.39 2.24 16.47
C LEU A 65 -5.51 3.33 15.40
N ALA A 66 -4.37 3.87 14.94
CA ALA A 66 -4.34 4.90 13.91
C ALA A 66 -4.97 4.40 12.61
N PHE A 67 -4.68 3.16 12.18
CA PHE A 67 -5.32 2.56 11.02
C PHE A 67 -6.84 2.43 11.20
N LEU A 68 -7.30 1.99 12.38
CA LEU A 68 -8.73 1.90 12.68
C LEU A 68 -9.41 3.27 12.63
N GLN A 69 -8.75 4.33 13.13
CA GLN A 69 -9.25 5.71 13.07
C GLN A 69 -9.27 6.25 11.63
N ILE A 70 -8.21 6.03 10.86
CA ILE A 70 -8.14 6.38 9.43
C ILE A 70 -9.30 5.74 8.67
N CYS A 71 -9.56 4.45 8.90
CA CYS A 71 -10.67 3.73 8.28
C CYS A 71 -12.04 4.33 8.59
N GLN A 72 -12.20 5.21 9.59
CA GLN A 72 -13.48 5.87 9.88
C GLN A 72 -13.71 7.12 9.03
N ILE A 73 -12.65 7.70 8.45
CA ILE A 73 -12.70 8.99 7.76
C ILE A 73 -12.38 8.90 6.26
N VAL A 74 -11.55 7.94 5.85
CA VAL A 74 -11.15 7.77 4.43
C VAL A 74 -11.95 6.68 3.74
N ASP A 75 -11.97 6.66 2.40
CA ASP A 75 -12.59 5.64 1.55
C ASP A 75 -11.96 4.22 1.71
N THR A 76 -12.48 3.18 1.03
CA THR A 76 -11.89 1.83 1.18
C THR A 76 -10.53 1.70 0.51
N THR A 77 -10.33 2.33 -0.65
CA THR A 77 -9.07 2.32 -1.40
C THR A 77 -7.97 3.08 -0.66
N GLU A 78 -8.30 4.23 -0.07
CA GLU A 78 -7.42 5.00 0.80
C GLU A 78 -7.02 4.21 2.04
N ALA A 79 -7.98 3.55 2.69
CA ALA A 79 -7.70 2.69 3.83
C ALA A 79 -6.71 1.56 3.46
N ILE A 80 -6.90 0.90 2.31
CA ILE A 80 -5.97 -0.13 1.82
C ILE A 80 -4.57 0.45 1.62
N TYR A 81 -4.47 1.61 0.96
CA TYR A 81 -3.21 2.29 0.70
C TYR A 81 -2.46 2.61 2.01
N PHE A 82 -3.14 3.20 3.00
CA PHE A 82 -2.55 3.49 4.30
C PHE A 82 -2.15 2.24 5.08
N GLY A 83 -2.95 1.18 5.00
CA GLY A 83 -2.60 -0.10 5.58
C GLY A 83 -1.30 -0.65 4.99
N MET A 84 -1.13 -0.57 3.67
CA MET A 84 0.12 -0.96 3.01
C MET A 84 1.30 -0.07 3.44
N CYS A 85 1.12 1.25 3.51
CA CYS A 85 2.15 2.16 4.00
C CYS A 85 2.56 1.91 5.46
N ALA A 86 1.62 1.50 6.33
CA ALA A 86 1.95 1.15 7.71
C ALA A 86 2.76 -0.16 7.79
N CYS A 87 2.49 -1.09 6.87
CA CYS A 87 3.17 -2.39 6.77
C CYS A 87 4.36 -2.39 5.79
N SER A 88 4.83 -1.22 5.37
CA SER A 88 5.88 -1.11 4.35
C SER A 88 7.28 -1.09 4.97
N ASP A 89 8.27 -1.36 4.12
CA ASP A 89 9.70 -1.28 4.45
C ASP A 89 10.26 0.14 4.21
N PHE A 90 9.39 1.12 3.93
CA PHE A 90 9.75 2.52 3.77
C PHE A 90 9.09 3.40 4.82
N ARG A 91 9.61 4.61 4.98
CA ARG A 91 8.98 5.69 5.75
C ARG A 91 9.08 6.99 4.99
N PHE A 92 8.17 7.89 5.29
CA PHE A 92 8.22 9.25 4.77
C PHE A 92 9.25 10.06 5.52
N ASP A 93 10.02 10.84 4.78
CA ASP A 93 11.01 11.74 5.30
C ASP A 93 10.99 13.03 4.48
N PRO A 94 10.42 14.13 5.02
CA PRO A 94 10.33 15.41 4.32
C PRO A 94 11.69 16.00 3.92
N PHE A 95 12.78 15.54 4.54
CA PHE A 95 14.13 16.01 4.26
C PHE A 95 14.86 15.13 3.24
N ALA A 96 14.32 13.96 2.90
CA ALA A 96 14.91 13.07 1.92
C ALA A 96 14.54 13.48 0.49
N GLN A 97 15.47 13.31 -0.44
CA GLN A 97 15.19 13.50 -1.86
C GLN A 97 14.11 12.51 -2.31
N GLY A 98 12.97 13.03 -2.78
CA GLY A 98 11.81 12.21 -3.15
C GLY A 98 10.87 11.84 -1.99
N GLY A 99 11.11 12.36 -0.79
CA GLY A 99 10.18 12.27 0.35
C GLY A 99 10.08 10.90 1.04
N VAL A 100 10.92 9.93 0.65
CA VAL A 100 10.85 8.54 1.10
C VAL A 100 12.24 7.99 1.38
N VAL A 101 12.39 7.28 2.48
CA VAL A 101 13.61 6.52 2.82
C VAL A 101 13.24 5.09 3.22
N TYR A 102 14.15 4.16 2.96
CA TYR A 102 14.03 2.81 3.48
C TYR A 102 14.15 2.81 5.00
N ARG A 103 13.40 1.92 5.64
CA ARG A 103 13.62 1.59 7.04
C ARG A 103 14.96 0.85 7.12
N ALA A 104 15.86 1.34 7.97
CA ALA A 104 17.18 0.72 8.17
C ALA A 104 17.02 -0.74 8.60
N GLU A 105 18.01 -1.59 8.29
CA GLU A 105 18.02 -2.97 8.76
C GLU A 105 17.82 -3.04 10.28
N GLY A 106 16.81 -3.78 10.72
CA GLY A 106 16.39 -3.88 12.13
C GLY A 106 15.25 -2.94 12.56
N SER A 107 14.93 -1.93 11.75
CA SER A 107 13.71 -1.13 11.91
C SER A 107 12.56 -1.85 11.20
N HIS A 108 11.74 -2.54 11.97
CA HIS A 108 10.57 -3.25 11.47
C HIS A 108 9.51 -2.23 10.98
N SER A 109 8.64 -2.64 10.07
CA SER A 109 7.43 -1.88 9.71
C SER A 109 6.68 -1.47 10.98
N ILE A 110 6.03 -0.29 10.95
CA ILE A 110 5.34 0.21 12.16
C ILE A 110 4.13 -0.65 12.52
N ALA A 111 3.57 -1.38 11.56
CA ALA A 111 2.54 -2.38 11.77
C ALA A 111 2.85 -3.64 10.95
N SER A 112 2.18 -4.73 11.29
CA SER A 112 2.10 -5.94 10.47
C SER A 112 0.64 -6.34 10.29
N LEU A 113 0.32 -7.10 9.25
CA LEU A 113 -1.01 -7.70 9.07
C LEU A 113 -1.43 -8.45 10.34
N ARG A 114 -0.52 -9.23 10.93
CA ARG A 114 -0.77 -9.98 12.16
C ARG A 114 -1.09 -9.07 13.34
N SER A 115 -0.35 -7.97 13.54
CA SER A 115 -0.60 -7.06 14.66
C SER A 115 -1.92 -6.28 14.47
N MET A 116 -2.21 -5.85 13.23
CA MET A 116 -3.48 -5.20 12.88
C MET A 116 -4.68 -6.15 13.06
N GLU A 117 -4.57 -7.41 12.63
CA GLU A 117 -5.62 -8.42 12.85
C GLU A 117 -5.88 -8.64 14.35
N ALA A 118 -4.82 -8.84 15.13
CA ALA A 118 -4.91 -9.04 16.57
C ALA A 118 -5.53 -7.82 17.28
N PHE A 119 -5.19 -6.60 16.86
CA PHE A 119 -5.80 -5.39 17.39
C PHE A 119 -7.29 -5.31 17.03
N LEU A 120 -7.68 -5.62 15.79
CA LEU A 120 -9.09 -5.62 15.40
C LEU A 120 -9.91 -6.70 16.12
N ASP A 121 -9.28 -7.80 16.54
CA ASP A 121 -9.88 -8.86 17.35
C ASP A 121 -10.15 -8.42 18.80
N SER A 122 -9.30 -7.57 19.36
CA SER A 122 -9.49 -6.99 20.70
C SER A 122 -10.37 -5.74 20.70
N ALA A 123 -10.39 -4.98 19.60
CA ALA A 123 -11.19 -3.76 19.41
C ALA A 123 -12.69 -4.02 19.13
N LYS A 124 -13.26 -5.17 19.50
CA LYS A 124 -14.65 -5.53 19.16
C LYS A 124 -15.64 -4.49 19.67
N GLY A 125 -16.54 -4.04 18.79
CA GLY A 125 -17.52 -3.01 19.11
C GLY A 125 -17.06 -1.59 18.78
N ILE A 126 -15.76 -1.37 18.55
CA ILE A 126 -15.25 -0.06 18.13
C ILE A 126 -15.73 0.30 16.73
N ARG A 127 -16.18 1.54 16.56
CA ARG A 127 -16.59 2.09 15.26
C ARG A 127 -15.45 1.92 14.26
N GLY A 128 -15.79 1.52 13.04
CA GLY A 128 -14.80 1.36 11.96
C GLY A 128 -14.19 -0.04 11.85
N VAL A 129 -14.33 -0.93 12.85
CA VAL A 129 -13.70 -2.27 12.80
C VAL A 129 -14.11 -3.08 11.58
N LYS A 130 -15.40 -3.06 11.23
CA LYS A 130 -15.89 -3.78 10.02
C LYS A 130 -15.23 -3.28 8.74
N ARG A 131 -15.03 -1.96 8.65
CA ARG A 131 -14.43 -1.31 7.49
C ARG A 131 -12.92 -1.55 7.44
N ALA A 132 -12.24 -1.45 8.58
CA ALA A 132 -10.84 -1.80 8.74
C ALA A 132 -10.57 -3.25 8.32
N ARG A 133 -11.41 -4.21 8.76
CA ARG A 133 -11.31 -5.61 8.30
C ARG A 133 -11.51 -5.77 6.80
N SER A 134 -12.49 -5.06 6.22
CA SER A 134 -12.73 -5.13 4.78
C SER A 134 -11.55 -4.58 3.96
N ALA A 135 -10.85 -3.57 4.47
CA ALA A 135 -9.64 -3.03 3.85
C ALA A 135 -8.43 -3.98 4.06
N LEU A 136 -8.27 -4.51 5.27
CA LEU A 136 -7.12 -5.34 5.66
C LEU A 136 -6.94 -6.60 4.80
N VAL A 137 -8.04 -7.18 4.30
CA VAL A 137 -8.03 -8.31 3.34
C VAL A 137 -7.23 -8.01 2.06
N HIS A 138 -7.07 -6.73 1.73
CA HIS A 138 -6.35 -6.29 0.53
C HIS A 138 -4.98 -5.67 0.84
N VAL A 139 -4.61 -5.50 2.11
CA VAL A 139 -3.30 -4.96 2.51
C VAL A 139 -2.22 -6.02 2.30
N CYS A 140 -1.05 -5.60 1.84
CA CYS A 140 0.14 -6.43 1.68
C CYS A 140 1.34 -5.72 2.31
N GLU A 141 2.23 -6.50 2.91
CA GLU A 141 3.42 -6.00 3.61
C GLU A 141 4.60 -5.85 2.64
N HIS A 142 5.67 -5.19 3.10
CA HIS A 142 6.99 -5.14 2.45
C HIS A 142 7.05 -4.38 1.12
N ALA A 143 6.09 -3.50 0.85
CA ALA A 143 6.28 -2.50 -0.21
C ALA A 143 7.50 -1.62 0.13
N ARG A 144 8.26 -1.24 -0.89
CA ARG A 144 9.49 -0.45 -0.76
C ARG A 144 9.34 0.97 -1.29
N SER A 145 8.22 1.28 -1.91
CA SER A 145 7.85 2.65 -2.26
C SER A 145 6.33 2.86 -2.25
N PRO A 146 5.87 4.11 -2.09
CA PRO A 146 4.45 4.45 -2.22
C PRO A 146 3.88 4.10 -3.60
N LYS A 147 4.72 4.16 -4.65
CA LYS A 147 4.33 3.85 -6.02
C LYS A 147 4.10 2.34 -6.21
N GLU A 148 4.91 1.50 -5.58
CA GLU A 148 4.65 0.05 -5.55
C GLU A 148 3.28 -0.27 -4.96
N CYS A 149 2.93 0.35 -3.81
CA CYS A 149 1.59 0.20 -3.22
C CYS A 149 0.50 0.54 -4.25
N ALA A 150 0.62 1.70 -4.91
CA ALA A 150 -0.36 2.18 -5.87
C ALA A 150 -0.48 1.30 -7.12
N LEU A 151 0.64 0.87 -7.71
CA LEU A 151 0.67 -0.03 -8.87
C LEU A 151 0.13 -1.42 -8.49
N GLY A 152 0.53 -1.95 -7.33
CA GLY A 152 0.02 -3.21 -6.80
C GLY A 152 -1.50 -3.16 -6.60
N MET A 153 -2.02 -2.05 -6.07
CA MET A 153 -3.46 -1.81 -5.93
C MET A 153 -4.16 -1.78 -7.30
N LEU A 154 -3.64 -0.99 -8.25
CA LEU A 154 -4.23 -0.89 -9.59
C LEU A 154 -4.27 -2.26 -10.28
N PHE A 155 -3.20 -3.06 -10.20
CA PHE A 155 -3.15 -4.37 -10.83
C PHE A 155 -3.99 -5.43 -10.12
N CYS A 156 -3.99 -5.48 -8.79
CA CYS A 156 -4.49 -6.64 -8.06
C CYS A 156 -5.81 -6.42 -7.33
N LEU A 157 -6.23 -5.18 -7.07
CA LEU A 157 -7.52 -4.97 -6.42
C LEU A 157 -8.68 -5.51 -7.28
N PRO A 158 -9.78 -5.94 -6.64
CA PRO A 158 -11.00 -6.29 -7.35
C PRO A 158 -11.48 -5.14 -8.25
N SER A 159 -12.12 -5.46 -9.38
CA SER A 159 -12.66 -4.45 -10.30
C SER A 159 -13.68 -3.50 -9.67
N ARG A 160 -14.37 -3.94 -8.60
CA ARG A 160 -15.30 -3.09 -7.82
C ARG A 160 -14.60 -2.05 -6.95
N LEU A 161 -13.28 -2.18 -6.74
CA LEU A 161 -12.42 -1.25 -6.02
C LEU A 161 -11.47 -0.52 -7.00
N GLY A 162 -11.78 -0.52 -8.31
CA GLY A 162 -10.96 0.16 -9.31
C GLY A 162 -9.69 -0.58 -9.76
N GLY A 163 -9.50 -1.86 -9.41
CA GLY A 163 -8.34 -2.63 -9.90
C GLY A 163 -8.61 -3.46 -11.17
N PHE A 164 -7.57 -4.11 -11.68
CA PHE A 164 -7.63 -5.04 -12.82
C PHE A 164 -7.92 -6.50 -12.41
N ASP A 165 -7.92 -6.82 -11.10
CA ASP A 165 -8.19 -8.17 -10.57
C ASP A 165 -7.30 -9.26 -11.21
N LEU A 166 -6.00 -8.94 -11.33
CA LEU A 166 -5.01 -9.80 -12.00
C LEU A 166 -4.60 -11.02 -11.17
N GLY A 167 -4.68 -10.95 -9.84
CA GLY A 167 -4.32 -12.07 -8.98
C GLY A 167 -3.95 -11.68 -7.57
N GLN A 168 -3.23 -12.57 -6.89
CA GLN A 168 -2.69 -12.36 -5.56
C GLN A 168 -1.41 -11.54 -5.66
N LEU A 169 -1.35 -10.44 -4.89
CA LEU A 169 -0.22 -9.52 -4.79
C LEU A 169 0.76 -9.96 -3.71
N SER A 170 2.05 -9.72 -3.94
CA SER A 170 3.10 -9.74 -2.92
C SER A 170 4.18 -8.75 -3.32
N PHE A 171 4.70 -7.99 -2.38
CA PHE A 171 5.78 -7.03 -2.62
C PHE A 171 7.13 -7.60 -2.19
N ASN A 172 8.18 -7.28 -2.94
CA ASN A 172 9.57 -7.56 -2.58
C ASN A 172 9.82 -8.98 -2.05
N GLU A 173 9.09 -9.97 -2.57
CA GLU A 173 9.20 -11.34 -2.10
C GLU A 173 10.47 -11.97 -2.70
N GLY A 174 11.31 -12.55 -1.84
CA GLY A 174 12.54 -13.21 -2.27
C GLY A 174 12.27 -14.44 -3.13
N VAL A 175 12.68 -14.38 -4.39
CA VAL A 175 12.57 -15.50 -5.33
C VAL A 175 13.94 -16.08 -5.60
N ARG A 176 14.07 -17.40 -5.43
CA ARG A 176 15.30 -18.11 -5.76
C ARG A 176 15.38 -18.37 -7.26
N VAL A 177 16.47 -17.91 -7.84
CA VAL A 177 16.79 -17.96 -9.26
C VAL A 177 18.02 -18.82 -9.46
N PHE A 178 18.02 -19.67 -10.47
CA PHE A 178 19.18 -20.50 -10.79
C PHE A 178 20.28 -19.65 -11.44
N ASP A 179 21.48 -19.71 -10.87
CA ASP A 179 22.65 -18.91 -11.26
C ASP A 179 23.81 -19.81 -11.70
N GLY A 180 23.48 -20.94 -12.33
CA GLY A 180 24.47 -21.91 -12.80
C GLY A 180 24.91 -22.90 -11.73
N ARG A 181 26.13 -23.42 -11.89
CA ARG A 181 26.71 -24.42 -10.98
C ARG A 181 28.01 -23.88 -10.39
N ASP A 182 28.29 -24.26 -9.15
CA ASP A 182 29.57 -23.95 -8.51
C ASP A 182 30.72 -24.80 -9.09
N ARG A 183 31.95 -24.52 -8.62
CA ARG A 183 33.16 -25.26 -9.03
C ARG A 183 33.12 -26.77 -8.72
N TRP A 184 32.16 -27.22 -7.93
CA TRP A 184 31.95 -28.62 -7.55
C TRP A 184 30.72 -29.23 -8.24
N GLY A 185 30.12 -28.53 -9.21
CA GLY A 185 28.99 -28.99 -10.01
C GLY A 185 27.64 -28.93 -9.31
N ARG A 186 27.54 -28.32 -8.11
CA ARG A 186 26.28 -28.15 -7.37
C ARG A 186 25.53 -26.94 -7.90
N SER A 187 24.20 -27.01 -7.94
CA SER A 187 23.37 -25.89 -8.36
C SER A 187 23.55 -24.70 -7.42
N LYS A 188 23.91 -23.56 -8.00
CA LYS A 188 23.99 -22.27 -7.34
C LYS A 188 22.70 -21.51 -7.63
N CYS A 189 22.10 -20.94 -6.60
CA CYS A 189 20.95 -20.06 -6.75
C CYS A 189 21.24 -18.71 -6.10
N ILE A 190 20.71 -17.65 -6.69
CA ILE A 190 20.70 -16.30 -6.12
C ILE A 190 19.27 -15.92 -5.76
N THR A 191 19.10 -15.05 -4.76
CA THR A 191 17.78 -14.50 -4.44
C THR A 191 17.61 -13.16 -5.14
N ARG A 192 16.51 -13.02 -5.87
CA ARG A 192 16.05 -11.75 -6.47
C ARG A 192 14.80 -11.27 -5.73
N TYR A 193 14.62 -9.96 -5.67
CA TYR A 193 13.48 -9.32 -5.01
C TYR A 193 12.78 -8.43 -6.04
N PRO A 194 11.85 -9.00 -6.83
CA PRO A 194 11.04 -8.18 -7.72
C PRO A 194 10.12 -7.29 -6.89
N ASP A 195 9.89 -6.06 -7.34
CA ASP A 195 9.12 -5.10 -6.55
C ASP A 195 7.68 -5.57 -6.36
N ILE A 196 7.05 -6.07 -7.43
CA ILE A 196 5.69 -6.60 -7.44
C ILE A 196 5.69 -8.03 -8.00
N VAL A 197 5.07 -8.95 -7.26
CA VAL A 197 4.79 -10.32 -7.70
C VAL A 197 3.28 -10.54 -7.76
N ILE A 198 2.78 -10.96 -8.92
CA ILE A 198 1.37 -11.27 -9.14
C ILE A 198 1.22 -12.76 -9.43
N ARG A 199 0.42 -13.46 -8.62
CA ARG A 199 0.16 -14.89 -8.76
C ARG A 199 -1.28 -15.19 -9.14
N SER A 200 -1.45 -16.16 -10.01
CA SER A 200 -2.75 -16.65 -10.45
C SER A 200 -2.78 -18.17 -10.48
N LYS A 201 -3.96 -18.73 -10.23
CA LYS A 201 -4.27 -20.13 -10.56
C LYS A 201 -5.26 -20.12 -11.70
N THR A 202 -4.94 -20.83 -12.79
CA THR A 202 -5.86 -20.98 -13.92
C THR A 202 -7.02 -21.92 -13.56
N CYS A 203 -8.04 -21.98 -14.42
CA CYS A 203 -9.15 -22.94 -14.24
C CYS A 203 -8.69 -24.41 -14.26
N LYS A 204 -7.52 -24.69 -14.84
CA LYS A 204 -6.91 -26.03 -14.88
C LYS A 204 -6.02 -26.32 -13.66
N GLY A 205 -5.91 -25.39 -12.71
CA GLY A 205 -5.06 -25.52 -11.52
C GLY A 205 -3.58 -25.15 -11.74
N GLU A 206 -3.19 -24.77 -12.96
CA GLU A 206 -1.82 -24.31 -13.25
C GLU A 206 -1.54 -23.02 -12.48
N ARG A 207 -0.40 -22.98 -11.78
CA ARG A 207 0.09 -21.77 -11.11
C ARG A 207 0.87 -20.95 -12.13
N ARG A 208 0.56 -19.66 -12.21
CA ARG A 208 1.28 -18.70 -13.05
C ARG A 208 1.69 -17.50 -12.22
N MET A 209 2.82 -16.92 -12.57
CA MET A 209 3.32 -15.74 -11.88
C MET A 209 3.91 -14.73 -12.87
N VAL A 210 3.80 -13.46 -12.51
CA VAL A 210 4.40 -12.35 -13.24
C VAL A 210 5.12 -11.46 -12.22
N PHE A 211 6.30 -11.01 -12.60
CA PHE A 211 7.13 -10.08 -11.86
C PHE A 211 7.13 -8.72 -12.55
N VAL A 212 7.05 -7.65 -11.77
CA VAL A 212 7.08 -6.29 -12.26
C VAL A 212 8.01 -5.48 -11.36
N ASP A 213 9.04 -4.89 -11.95
CA ASP A 213 9.93 -3.94 -11.28
C ASP A 213 9.54 -2.51 -11.67
N TYR A 214 9.58 -1.60 -10.70
CA TYR A 214 9.36 -0.17 -10.90
C TYR A 214 10.69 0.58 -10.89
N ASP A 215 11.03 1.21 -12.01
CA ASP A 215 12.20 2.09 -12.12
C ASP A 215 11.76 3.56 -12.08
N PRO A 216 11.98 4.27 -10.96
CA PRO A 216 11.59 5.67 -10.85
C PRO A 216 12.37 6.60 -11.80
N VAL A 217 13.51 6.15 -12.34
CA VAL A 217 14.33 6.96 -13.25
C VAL A 217 13.92 6.64 -14.69
N SER A 218 13.26 7.59 -15.34
CA SER A 218 13.03 7.58 -16.79
C SER A 218 14.38 7.45 -17.50
N THR A 219 14.51 6.44 -18.37
CA THR A 219 15.77 6.01 -18.97
C THR A 219 16.40 7.08 -19.86
N HIS A 220 17.23 7.93 -19.25
CA HIS A 220 18.37 8.63 -19.86
C HIS A 220 19.71 8.29 -19.16
N ALA A 221 19.72 7.25 -18.31
CA ALA A 221 20.91 6.79 -17.61
C ALA A 221 21.71 5.82 -18.49
N GLY A 222 23.02 6.08 -18.64
CA GLY A 222 23.92 5.46 -19.60
C GLY A 222 24.15 3.94 -19.49
N ASP A 223 25.11 3.45 -20.28
CA ASP A 223 25.35 2.04 -20.63
C ASP A 223 25.45 1.07 -19.43
N GLU A 224 25.96 1.51 -18.27
CA GLU A 224 26.10 0.65 -17.08
C GLU A 224 24.75 0.23 -16.47
N LYS A 225 23.75 1.13 -16.46
CA LYS A 225 22.42 0.81 -15.91
C LYS A 225 21.66 -0.15 -16.83
N ALA A 226 21.79 0.05 -18.15
CA ALA A 226 21.25 -0.86 -19.16
C ALA A 226 21.84 -2.27 -19.03
N LEU A 227 23.14 -2.37 -18.71
CA LEU A 227 23.80 -3.66 -18.48
C LEU A 227 23.27 -4.37 -17.22
N LEU A 228 23.13 -3.67 -16.10
CA LEU A 228 22.59 -4.23 -14.85
C LEU A 228 21.14 -4.68 -14.99
N ASP A 229 20.33 -3.91 -15.71
CA ASP A 229 18.95 -4.24 -16.02
C ASP A 229 18.83 -5.47 -16.94
N SER A 230 19.69 -5.56 -17.96
CA SER A 230 19.82 -6.76 -18.81
C SER A 230 20.20 -8.00 -18.00
N ARG A 231 21.17 -7.89 -17.08
CA ARG A 231 21.53 -8.99 -16.17
C ARG A 231 20.36 -9.42 -15.28
N ARG A 232 19.64 -8.46 -14.68
CA ARG A 232 18.44 -8.74 -13.86
C ARG A 232 17.38 -9.51 -14.65
N ARG A 233 17.09 -9.11 -15.89
CA ARG A 233 16.15 -9.82 -16.76
C ARG A 233 16.62 -11.24 -17.07
N ASN A 234 17.91 -11.43 -17.37
CA ASN A 234 18.48 -12.73 -17.70
C ASN A 234 18.39 -13.71 -16.51
N ASP A 235 18.64 -13.23 -15.30
CA ASP A 235 18.51 -14.05 -14.10
C ASP A 235 17.08 -14.55 -13.97
N ILE A 236 16.11 -13.63 -13.95
CA ILE A 236 14.69 -13.95 -13.72
C ILE A 236 14.12 -14.82 -14.84
N ALA A 237 14.63 -14.71 -16.08
CA ALA A 237 14.25 -15.56 -17.20
C ALA A 237 14.53 -17.06 -16.97
N THR A 238 15.38 -17.41 -16.00
CA THR A 238 15.60 -18.83 -15.62
C THR A 238 14.45 -19.43 -14.81
N ILE A 239 13.56 -18.59 -14.26
CA ILE A 239 12.35 -19.06 -13.58
C ILE A 239 11.36 -19.55 -14.65
N ARG A 240 11.08 -20.85 -14.63
CA ARG A 240 10.06 -21.45 -15.50
C ARG A 240 8.69 -20.84 -15.22
N ASP A 241 7.95 -20.55 -16.29
CA ASP A 241 6.57 -20.09 -16.25
C ASP A 241 6.35 -18.74 -15.52
N ALA A 242 7.40 -17.91 -15.47
CA ALA A 242 7.33 -16.56 -14.93
C ALA A 242 7.81 -15.54 -15.96
N SER A 243 7.01 -14.48 -16.15
CA SER A 243 7.39 -13.34 -17.00
C SER A 243 7.83 -12.17 -16.13
N HIS A 244 8.82 -11.41 -16.59
CA HIS A 244 9.35 -10.24 -15.90
C HIS A 244 9.21 -8.98 -16.76
N PHE A 245 8.79 -7.89 -16.14
CA PHE A 245 8.61 -6.60 -16.78
C PHE A 245 9.20 -5.49 -15.92
N SER A 246 9.56 -4.40 -16.58
CA SER A 246 9.93 -3.14 -15.94
C SER A 246 8.92 -2.05 -16.31
N ILE A 247 8.51 -1.24 -15.34
CA ILE A 247 7.67 -0.04 -15.51
C ILE A 247 8.50 1.16 -15.10
N THR A 248 8.61 2.16 -15.98
CA THR A 248 9.24 3.44 -15.64
C THR A 248 8.25 4.43 -15.00
N SER A 249 8.76 5.53 -14.44
CA SER A 249 7.90 6.65 -14.02
C SER A 249 6.96 7.16 -15.13
N ASP A 250 7.44 7.25 -16.37
CA ASP A 250 6.67 7.73 -17.52
C ASP A 250 5.57 6.74 -17.91
N ASP A 251 5.89 5.44 -17.91
CA ASP A 251 4.92 4.37 -18.11
C ASP A 251 3.81 4.41 -17.06
N ALA A 252 4.18 4.61 -15.78
CA ALA A 252 3.22 4.73 -14.69
C ALA A 252 2.37 6.01 -14.78
N GLY A 253 2.91 7.05 -15.42
CA GLY A 253 2.21 8.30 -15.73
C GLY A 253 1.26 8.20 -16.93
N SER A 254 1.19 7.06 -17.63
CA SER A 254 0.28 6.83 -18.76
C SER A 254 -0.77 5.78 -18.44
N PHE A 255 -2.01 6.22 -18.19
CA PHE A 255 -3.12 5.31 -17.90
C PHE A 255 -3.39 4.32 -19.03
N ASP A 256 -3.36 4.78 -20.28
CA ASP A 256 -3.61 3.93 -21.44
C ASP A 256 -2.51 2.87 -21.61
N TYR A 257 -1.25 3.22 -21.33
CA TYR A 257 -0.17 2.24 -21.29
C TYR A 257 -0.39 1.19 -20.19
N LEU A 258 -0.72 1.62 -18.98
CA LEU A 258 -1.02 0.71 -17.86
C LEU A 258 -2.22 -0.20 -18.15
N GLU A 259 -3.25 0.29 -18.85
CA GLU A 259 -4.40 -0.51 -19.27
C GLU A 259 -3.99 -1.62 -20.25
N MET A 260 -3.23 -1.25 -21.29
CA MET A 260 -2.66 -2.22 -22.24
C MET A 260 -1.74 -3.23 -21.54
N PHE A 261 -0.89 -2.74 -20.63
CA PHE A 261 0.06 -3.55 -19.89
C PHE A 261 -0.63 -4.54 -18.96
N ALA A 262 -1.69 -4.10 -18.25
CA ALA A 262 -2.53 -4.98 -17.45
C ALA A 262 -3.20 -6.07 -18.28
N ASP A 263 -3.65 -5.77 -19.51
CA ASP A 263 -4.20 -6.81 -20.41
C ASP A 263 -3.14 -7.85 -20.82
N ARG A 264 -1.88 -7.43 -21.03
CA ARG A 264 -0.77 -8.37 -21.29
C ARG A 264 -0.55 -9.28 -20.08
N ILE A 265 -0.40 -8.72 -18.88
CA ILE A 265 -0.26 -9.47 -17.62
C ILE A 265 -1.42 -10.45 -17.44
N ARG A 266 -2.66 -9.98 -17.63
CA ARG A 266 -3.87 -10.80 -17.54
C ARG A 266 -3.79 -12.05 -18.42
N ARG A 267 -3.37 -11.90 -19.68
CA ARG A 267 -3.25 -13.03 -20.63
C ARG A 267 -2.19 -14.04 -20.16
N MET A 268 -1.02 -13.57 -19.73
CA MET A 268 0.03 -14.44 -19.21
C MET A 268 -0.43 -15.20 -17.97
N LEU A 269 -1.11 -14.54 -17.04
CA LEU A 269 -1.71 -15.15 -15.85
C LEU A 269 -2.91 -16.06 -16.13
N GLY A 270 -3.35 -16.17 -17.39
CA GLY A 270 -4.49 -17.00 -17.79
C GLY A 270 -5.81 -16.54 -17.18
N ARG A 271 -5.94 -15.24 -16.88
CA ARG A 271 -7.12 -14.65 -16.24
C ARG A 271 -8.15 -14.18 -17.25
N ARG A 272 -9.43 -14.32 -16.91
CA ARG A 272 -10.53 -13.72 -17.66
C ARG A 272 -10.54 -12.21 -17.44
N ALA A 273 -10.95 -11.45 -18.46
CA ALA A 273 -11.18 -10.02 -18.30
C ALA A 273 -12.21 -9.75 -17.20
N ARG A 274 -12.04 -8.62 -16.52
CA ARG A 274 -12.89 -8.14 -15.43
C ARG A 274 -13.35 -6.71 -15.75
N PRO A 275 -14.56 -6.31 -15.33
CA PRO A 275 -15.58 -7.13 -14.66
C PRO A 275 -16.13 -8.24 -15.56
N LEU A 276 -16.70 -9.29 -14.94
CA LEU A 276 -17.38 -10.35 -15.71
C LEU A 276 -18.68 -9.78 -16.27
N LEU A 277 -18.89 -9.98 -17.57
CA LEU A 277 -20.10 -9.52 -18.27
C LEU A 277 -21.14 -10.63 -18.31
N ARG A 278 -22.42 -10.25 -18.24
CA ARG A 278 -23.54 -11.16 -18.51
C ARG A 278 -23.97 -10.94 -19.96
N GLY A 279 -23.68 -11.90 -20.84
CA GLY A 279 -24.03 -11.81 -22.26
C GLY A 279 -23.06 -10.99 -23.12
N SER A 280 -23.54 -10.46 -24.24
CA SER A 280 -22.70 -9.78 -25.26
C SER A 280 -22.11 -8.46 -24.76
N LYS A 281 -20.84 -8.22 -25.08
CA LYS A 281 -20.11 -6.98 -24.78
C LYS A 281 -20.77 -5.74 -25.42
N ASP A 282 -21.48 -5.93 -26.54
CA ASP A 282 -22.11 -4.83 -27.29
C ASP A 282 -23.46 -4.37 -26.76
N SER A 283 -24.03 -5.09 -25.78
CA SER A 283 -25.24 -4.62 -25.11
C SER A 283 -24.97 -3.30 -24.38
N ALA A 284 -25.94 -2.38 -24.42
CA ALA A 284 -25.83 -1.09 -23.75
C ALA A 284 -25.47 -1.22 -22.26
N SER A 285 -26.08 -2.19 -21.57
CA SER A 285 -25.79 -2.50 -20.16
C SER A 285 -24.33 -2.92 -19.94
N ASN A 286 -23.76 -3.81 -20.76
CA ASN A 286 -22.37 -4.24 -20.59
C ASN A 286 -21.37 -3.14 -20.99
N ARG A 287 -21.70 -2.29 -21.97
CA ARG A 287 -20.89 -1.11 -22.29
C ARG A 287 -20.81 -0.15 -21.10
N GLU A 288 -21.91 0.05 -20.39
CA GLU A 288 -21.94 0.88 -19.18
C GLU A 288 -21.09 0.28 -18.06
N VAL A 289 -21.21 -1.03 -17.82
CA VAL A 289 -20.39 -1.75 -16.83
C VAL A 289 -18.89 -1.61 -17.12
N LEU A 290 -18.49 -1.72 -18.40
CA LEU A 290 -17.10 -1.55 -18.79
C LEU A 290 -16.61 -0.10 -18.66
N ARG A 291 -17.46 0.87 -19.01
CA ARG A 291 -17.17 2.31 -18.84
C ARG A 291 -16.95 2.63 -17.36
N SER A 292 -17.90 2.26 -16.51
CA SER A 292 -17.80 2.47 -15.06
C SER A 292 -16.55 1.81 -14.46
N ALA A 293 -16.22 0.59 -14.89
CA ALA A 293 -14.99 -0.07 -14.43
C ALA A 293 -13.71 0.67 -14.89
N ARG A 294 -13.68 1.22 -16.10
CA ARG A 294 -12.55 2.03 -16.59
C ARG A 294 -12.44 3.35 -15.83
N GLU A 295 -13.57 4.01 -15.54
CA GLU A 295 -13.61 5.23 -14.72
C GLU A 295 -13.08 4.99 -13.31
N GLN A 296 -13.51 3.92 -12.64
CA GLN A 296 -13.01 3.56 -11.31
C GLN A 296 -11.50 3.28 -11.30
N ARG A 297 -10.98 2.62 -12.35
CA ARG A 297 -9.52 2.43 -12.53
C ARG A 297 -8.79 3.73 -12.73
N HIS A 298 -9.35 4.63 -13.55
CA HIS A 298 -8.78 5.93 -13.80
C HIS A 298 -8.74 6.77 -12.52
N LEU A 299 -9.81 6.74 -11.71
CA LEU A 299 -9.83 7.41 -10.41
C LEU A 299 -8.72 6.90 -9.50
N LEU A 300 -8.60 5.58 -9.32
CA LEU A 300 -7.53 4.98 -8.51
C LEU A 300 -6.13 5.36 -9.03
N TRP A 301 -5.92 5.30 -10.34
CA TRP A 301 -4.67 5.71 -10.98
C TRP A 301 -4.36 7.20 -10.73
N SER A 302 -5.33 8.08 -10.97
CA SER A 302 -5.17 9.52 -10.80
C SER A 302 -4.94 9.91 -9.33
N GLN A 303 -5.50 9.14 -8.39
CA GLN A 303 -5.40 9.40 -6.97
C GLN A 303 -4.08 8.90 -6.40
N PHE A 304 -3.66 7.66 -6.70
CA PHE A 304 -2.52 7.05 -6.00
C PHE A 304 -1.28 6.85 -6.87
N VAL A 305 -1.45 6.66 -8.19
CA VAL A 305 -0.31 6.34 -9.07
C VAL A 305 0.37 7.61 -9.55
N VAL A 306 -0.37 8.61 -10.04
CA VAL A 306 0.24 9.81 -10.65
C VAL A 306 0.69 10.83 -9.60
N LYS A 307 -0.05 10.96 -8.50
CA LYS A 307 0.26 11.94 -7.47
C LYS A 307 1.51 11.56 -6.68
N SER A 308 2.25 12.57 -6.25
CA SER A 308 3.21 12.38 -5.17
C SER A 308 2.47 12.05 -3.89
N PHE A 309 3.11 11.32 -2.98
CA PHE A 309 2.48 10.96 -1.71
C PHE A 309 2.01 12.20 -0.93
N ASP A 310 2.78 13.29 -0.90
CA ASP A 310 2.39 14.51 -0.19
C ASP A 310 1.06 15.09 -0.71
N LEU A 311 0.84 15.02 -2.03
CA LEU A 311 -0.43 15.43 -2.64
C LEU A 311 -1.56 14.45 -2.30
N VAL A 312 -1.27 13.14 -2.24
CA VAL A 312 -2.22 12.13 -1.77
C VAL A 312 -2.69 12.45 -0.35
N ILE A 313 -1.78 12.81 0.55
CA ILE A 313 -2.13 13.17 1.93
C ILE A 313 -2.86 14.51 2.02
N TYR A 314 -2.42 15.50 1.25
CA TYR A 314 -2.99 16.84 1.28
C TYR A 314 -4.47 16.83 0.87
N ASP A 315 -4.82 16.08 -0.18
CA ASP A 315 -6.19 16.00 -0.70
C ASP A 315 -7.18 15.27 0.23
N MET A 316 -6.67 14.63 1.29
CA MET A 316 -7.48 13.89 2.27
C MET A 316 -7.78 14.69 3.55
N ARG A 317 -7.24 15.90 3.70
CA ARG A 317 -7.49 16.82 4.83
C ARG A 317 -8.68 17.73 4.56
#